data_AF-A0A939K1W0-F1
#
_entry.id   AF-A0A939K1W0-F1
#
_cell.length_a   1.000
_cell.length_b   1.000
_cell.length_c   1.000
_cell.angle_alpha   90.00
_cell.angle_beta   90.00
_cell.angle_gamma   90.00
#
_symmetry.space_group_name_H-M   'P 1'
#
loop_
_entity.id
_entity.type
_entity.pdbx_description
1 polymer ?
#
loop_
_entity_poly.entity_id
_entity_poly.type
_entity_poly.pdbx_seq_one_letter_code
_entity_poly.pdbx_strand_id
1 'polypeptide(L)'
;MRRMNRQLGVDADKLDVYLQYLNDELSWEQDPKQPRKPAMTQTQREMFLKYSFAWGMLSIGRTDEMVRSALEKQFEIKEGMARVVIDESYHIYGNAREVNKRGKTRAAVVYLETLSNLARAEKDYKTAEACWVEAKKLEGLYREDASGFDPSDFLTKPNVVFVGNINVLKQQQRDDDE
;
A
#
# COMPACT_ATOMS: atom_id res chain seq x y z
N MET A 1 -8.54 -7.89 19.71
CA MET A 1 -8.00 -6.54 19.95
C MET A 1 -9.07 -5.51 20.33
N ARG A 2 -10.17 -5.30 19.58
CA ARG A 2 -11.15 -4.21 19.88
C ARG A 2 -12.14 -4.43 21.05
N ARG A 3 -12.42 -5.66 21.48
CA ARG A 3 -13.16 -5.89 22.74
C ARG A 3 -12.43 -5.31 23.96
N MET A 4 -11.09 -5.26 23.90
CA MET A 4 -10.23 -4.66 24.92
C MET A 4 -10.24 -3.12 24.84
N ASN A 5 -10.16 -2.53 23.64
CA ASN A 5 -10.12 -1.06 23.49
C ASN A 5 -11.42 -0.38 23.96
N ARG A 6 -12.58 -1.03 23.80
CA ARG A 6 -13.86 -0.52 24.32
C ARG A 6 -13.97 -0.59 25.84
N GLN A 7 -13.23 -1.51 26.48
CA GLN A 7 -13.10 -1.58 27.95
C GLN A 7 -12.05 -0.60 28.49
N LEU A 8 -11.14 -0.10 27.64
CA LEU A 8 -10.05 0.80 28.00
C LEU A 8 -10.38 2.30 27.85
N GLY A 9 -11.62 2.65 27.49
CA GLY A 9 -12.04 4.06 27.38
C GLY A 9 -11.34 4.83 26.24
N VAL A 10 -10.85 4.14 25.22
CA VAL A 10 -10.27 4.79 24.03
C VAL A 10 -11.42 5.32 23.19
N ASP A 11 -11.49 6.64 23.03
CA ASP A 11 -12.46 7.30 22.16
C ASP A 11 -12.39 6.72 20.75
N ALA A 12 -13.53 6.27 20.22
CA ALA A 12 -13.59 5.70 18.89
C ALA A 12 -13.25 6.80 17.87
N ASP A 13 -12.20 6.58 17.10
CA ASP A 13 -11.76 7.58 16.13
C ASP A 13 -12.80 7.66 14.99
N LYS A 14 -12.99 8.85 14.41
CA LYS A 14 -13.97 9.06 13.34
C LYS A 14 -13.74 8.16 12.13
N LEU A 15 -12.50 7.71 11.95
CA LEU A 15 -12.08 6.83 10.85
C LEU A 15 -12.32 5.34 11.12
N ASP A 16 -12.56 4.96 12.38
CA ASP A 16 -12.77 3.55 12.76
C ASP A 16 -13.98 2.93 12.04
N VAL A 17 -14.99 3.74 11.73
CA VAL A 17 -16.20 3.31 11.02
C VAL A 17 -15.85 2.78 9.61
N TYR A 18 -14.91 3.43 8.94
CA TYR A 18 -14.48 3.02 7.60
C TYR A 18 -13.61 1.75 7.66
N LEU A 19 -12.77 1.64 8.69
CA LEU A 19 -12.01 0.41 8.95
C LEU A 19 -12.92 -0.77 9.31
N GLN A 20 -14.01 -0.54 10.04
CA GLN A 20 -15.02 -1.58 10.33
C GLN A 20 -15.69 -2.09 9.06
N TYR A 21 -15.98 -1.19 8.12
CA TYR A 21 -16.53 -1.59 6.82
C TYR A 21 -15.54 -2.40 5.98
N LEU A 22 -14.27 -2.00 5.94
CA LEU A 22 -13.23 -2.76 5.23
C LEU A 22 -12.98 -4.16 5.84
N ASN A 23 -13.27 -4.34 7.13
CA ASN A 23 -13.18 -5.63 7.83
C ASN A 23 -14.50 -6.43 7.82
N ASP A 24 -15.48 -6.05 6.98
CA ASP A 24 -16.80 -6.67 6.91
C ASP A 24 -17.62 -6.64 8.22
N GLU A 25 -17.27 -5.80 9.20
CA GLU A 25 -18.00 -5.64 10.46
C GLU A 25 -19.24 -4.73 10.30
N LEU A 26 -19.23 -3.85 9.31
CA LEU A 26 -20.27 -2.86 9.01
C LEU A 26 -20.82 -3.09 7.60
N SER A 27 -22.12 -2.92 7.37
CA SER A 27 -22.71 -3.03 6.03
C SER A 27 -22.83 -1.67 5.34
N TRP A 28 -22.81 -1.68 4.00
CA TRP A 28 -23.03 -0.47 3.20
C TRP A 28 -24.46 0.05 3.36
N GLU A 29 -25.45 -0.85 3.34
CA GLU A 29 -26.86 -0.55 3.55
C GLU A 29 -27.45 -1.49 4.60
N GLN A 30 -28.65 -1.16 5.09
CA GLN A 30 -29.40 -2.07 5.96
C GLN A 30 -29.80 -3.29 5.14
N ASP A 31 -29.12 -4.40 5.41
CA ASP A 31 -29.34 -5.63 4.67
C ASP A 31 -30.55 -6.38 5.28
N PRO A 32 -31.64 -6.62 4.54
CA PRO A 32 -32.84 -7.26 5.09
C PRO A 32 -32.58 -8.69 5.58
N LYS A 33 -31.47 -9.32 5.16
CA LYS A 33 -31.05 -10.66 5.60
C LYS A 33 -30.27 -10.65 6.92
N GLN A 34 -29.71 -9.51 7.33
CA GLN A 34 -28.91 -9.37 8.55
C GLN A 34 -29.29 -8.08 9.32
N PRO A 35 -30.48 -8.02 9.92
CA PRO A 35 -31.01 -6.81 10.56
C PRO A 35 -30.24 -6.35 11.80
N ARG A 36 -29.31 -7.17 12.31
CA ARG A 36 -28.46 -6.84 13.47
C ARG A 36 -27.10 -6.24 13.09
N LYS A 37 -26.74 -6.23 11.81
CA LYS A 37 -25.48 -5.64 11.35
C LYS A 37 -25.64 -4.11 11.28
N PRO A 38 -24.77 -3.34 11.95
CA PRO A 38 -24.83 -1.89 11.83
C PRO A 38 -24.50 -1.47 10.39
N ALA A 39 -25.23 -0.48 9.88
CA ALA A 39 -25.06 0.06 8.53
C ALA A 39 -24.48 1.48 8.60
N MET A 40 -23.71 1.87 7.59
CA MET A 40 -23.23 3.25 7.48
C MET A 40 -24.37 4.24 7.28
N THR A 41 -24.21 5.44 7.86
CA THR A 41 -25.07 6.58 7.51
C THR A 41 -24.77 7.08 6.10
N GLN A 42 -25.70 7.82 5.50
CA GLN A 42 -25.52 8.37 4.15
C GLN A 42 -24.31 9.31 4.05
N THR A 43 -24.10 10.17 5.04
CA THR A 43 -22.93 11.06 5.14
C THR A 43 -21.62 10.29 5.25
N GLN A 44 -21.60 9.18 5.98
CA GLN A 44 -20.42 8.32 6.06
C GLN A 44 -20.09 7.70 4.70
N ARG A 45 -21.10 7.21 3.97
CA ARG A 45 -20.92 6.65 2.63
C ARG A 45 -20.36 7.67 1.64
N GLU A 46 -20.88 8.89 1.65
CA GLU A 46 -20.37 9.97 0.79
C GLU A 46 -18.90 10.31 1.08
N MET A 47 -18.52 10.35 2.36
CA MET A 47 -17.12 10.56 2.74
C MET A 47 -16.24 9.37 2.35
N PHE A 48 -16.73 8.14 2.52
CA PHE A 48 -16.01 6.94 2.10
C PHE A 48 -15.74 6.93 0.59
N LEU A 49 -16.69 7.37 -0.23
CA LEU A 49 -16.49 7.53 -1.67
C LEU A 49 -15.38 8.54 -1.98
N LYS A 50 -15.30 9.65 -1.24
CA LYS A 50 -14.23 10.64 -1.40
C LYS A 50 -12.87 10.06 -1.04
N TYR A 51 -12.75 9.32 0.07
CA TYR A 51 -11.50 8.66 0.46
C TYR A 51 -11.09 7.59 -0.55
N SER A 52 -12.03 6.76 -1.00
CA SER A 52 -11.77 5.71 -2.00
C SER A 52 -11.35 6.30 -3.35
N PHE A 53 -11.94 7.42 -3.75
CA PHE A 53 -11.58 8.10 -4.99
C PHE A 53 -10.18 8.73 -4.91
N ALA A 54 -9.87 9.41 -3.81
CA ALA A 54 -8.55 9.97 -3.55
C ALA A 54 -7.47 8.87 -3.57
N TRP A 55 -7.70 7.79 -2.84
CA TRP A 55 -6.81 6.64 -2.79
C TRP A 55 -6.64 5.94 -4.14
N GLY A 56 -7.72 5.78 -4.91
CA GLY A 56 -7.67 5.23 -6.25
C GLY A 56 -6.75 6.02 -7.18
N MET A 57 -6.82 7.35 -7.15
CA MET A 57 -5.93 8.20 -7.97
C MET A 57 -4.48 8.18 -7.49
N LEU A 58 -4.26 8.15 -6.17
CA LEU A 58 -2.91 8.03 -5.59
C LEU A 58 -2.25 6.69 -5.94
N SER A 59 -3.00 5.59 -5.92
CA SER A 59 -2.49 4.26 -6.28
C SER A 59 -2.12 4.13 -7.77
N ILE A 60 -2.76 4.91 -8.64
CA ILE A 60 -2.40 5.05 -10.07
C ILE A 60 -1.14 5.94 -10.26
N GLY A 61 -0.62 6.54 -9.18
CA GLY A 61 0.59 7.37 -9.22
C GLY A 61 0.33 8.83 -9.59
N ARG A 62 -0.90 9.33 -9.44
CA ARG A 62 -1.20 10.77 -9.59
C ARG A 62 -0.59 11.56 -8.44
N THR A 63 -0.15 12.79 -8.71
CA THR A 63 0.41 13.68 -7.69
C THR A 63 -0.68 14.23 -6.78
N ASP A 64 -0.31 14.62 -5.56
CA ASP A 64 -1.25 15.16 -4.56
C ASP A 64 -1.96 16.44 -5.06
N GLU A 65 -1.33 17.23 -5.95
CA GLU A 65 -1.97 18.38 -6.61
C GLU A 65 -3.06 17.97 -7.60
N MET A 66 -2.78 16.97 -8.45
CA MET A 66 -3.78 16.46 -9.41
C MET A 66 -4.98 15.85 -8.69
N VAL A 67 -4.73 15.12 -7.60
CA VAL A 67 -5.78 14.52 -6.76
C VAL A 67 -6.63 15.60 -6.10
N ARG A 68 -6.02 16.67 -5.57
CA ARG A 68 -6.74 17.82 -5.03
C ARG A 68 -7.65 18.48 -6.06
N SER A 69 -7.11 18.84 -7.24
CA SER A 69 -7.93 19.47 -8.29
C SER A 69 -9.06 18.57 -8.78
N ALA A 70 -8.83 17.24 -8.84
CA ALA A 70 -9.87 16.29 -9.20
C ALA A 70 -10.96 16.18 -8.12
N LEU A 71 -10.59 16.18 -6.84
CA LEU A 71 -11.54 16.16 -5.72
C LEU A 71 -12.40 17.43 -5.67
N GLU A 72 -11.79 18.60 -5.87
CA GLU A 72 -12.50 19.88 -5.94
C GLU A 72 -13.53 19.90 -7.08
N LYS A 73 -13.14 19.39 -8.26
CA LYS A 73 -14.01 19.36 -9.43
C LYS A 73 -15.14 18.34 -9.32
N GLN A 74 -14.86 17.15 -8.78
CA GLN A 74 -15.82 16.04 -8.75
C GLN A 74 -16.81 16.14 -7.60
N PHE A 75 -16.37 16.64 -6.44
CA PHE A 75 -17.17 16.67 -5.21
C PHE A 75 -17.45 18.08 -4.70
N GLU A 76 -17.06 19.11 -5.44
CA GLU A 76 -17.28 20.54 -5.11
C GLU A 76 -16.81 20.92 -3.69
N ILE A 77 -15.74 20.27 -3.23
CA ILE A 77 -15.15 20.54 -1.90
C ILE A 77 -14.06 21.62 -1.99
N LYS A 78 -13.83 22.33 -0.89
CA LYS A 78 -12.74 23.32 -0.77
C LYS A 78 -11.38 22.63 -0.67
N GLU A 79 -10.32 23.32 -1.11
CA GLU A 79 -8.94 22.80 -1.08
C GLU A 79 -8.52 22.25 0.29
N GLY A 80 -8.84 22.98 1.36
CA GLY A 80 -8.52 22.54 2.73
C GLY A 80 -9.15 21.19 3.08
N MET A 81 -10.39 20.95 2.63
CA MET A 81 -11.06 19.66 2.82
C MET A 81 -10.47 18.59 1.89
N ALA A 82 -10.08 18.93 0.67
CA ALA A 82 -9.42 17.99 -0.24
C ALA A 82 -8.09 17.48 0.34
N ARG A 83 -7.32 18.33 1.02
CA ARG A 83 -6.11 17.92 1.73
C ARG A 83 -6.41 16.95 2.87
N VAL A 84 -7.41 17.26 3.70
CA VAL A 84 -7.86 16.37 4.78
C VAL A 84 -8.31 15.01 4.23
N VAL A 85 -9.05 14.98 3.12
CA VAL A 85 -9.49 13.74 2.47
C VAL A 85 -8.29 12.90 2.01
N ILE A 86 -7.24 13.52 1.48
CA ILE A 86 -6.02 12.82 1.09
C ILE A 86 -5.32 12.22 2.31
N ASP A 87 -5.11 13.02 3.36
CA ASP A 87 -4.42 12.57 4.58
C ASP A 87 -5.19 11.43 5.28
N GLU A 88 -6.52 11.55 5.36
CA GLU A 88 -7.38 10.52 5.94
C GLU A 88 -7.46 9.26 5.06
N SER A 89 -7.36 9.40 3.74
CA SER A 89 -7.27 8.25 2.84
C SER A 89 -5.99 7.45 3.06
N TYR A 90 -4.86 8.11 3.36
CA TYR A 90 -3.62 7.45 3.75
C TYR A 90 -3.76 6.71 5.09
N HIS A 91 -4.56 7.23 6.03
CA HIS A 91 -4.81 6.56 7.30
C HIS A 91 -5.70 5.32 7.16
N ILE A 92 -6.72 5.38 6.29
CA ILE A 92 -7.67 4.27 6.07
C ILE A 92 -7.04 3.13 5.25
N TYR A 93 -6.34 3.46 4.17
CA TYR A 93 -5.85 2.48 3.20
C TYR A 93 -4.33 2.22 3.29
N GLY A 94 -3.64 2.94 4.17
CA GLY A 94 -2.18 2.92 4.29
C GLY A 94 -1.52 3.95 3.38
N ASN A 95 -0.20 4.10 3.47
CA ASN A 95 0.51 5.04 2.61
C ASN A 95 0.80 4.42 1.23
N ALA A 96 0.32 5.03 0.13
CA ALA A 96 0.57 4.53 -1.23
C ALA A 96 2.08 4.59 -1.56
N ARG A 97 2.81 5.44 -0.85
CA ARG A 97 4.27 5.55 -0.92
C ARG A 97 4.97 4.54 -0.01
N GLU A 98 4.32 3.95 0.98
CA GLU A 98 4.83 2.82 1.79
C GLU A 98 4.45 1.46 1.22
N VAL A 99 3.92 1.42 -0.01
CA VAL A 99 3.88 0.16 -0.74
C VAL A 99 5.32 -0.34 -0.81
N ASN A 100 5.56 -1.43 -0.08
CA ASN A 100 6.83 -2.14 0.02
C ASN A 100 7.43 -2.23 -1.38
N LYS A 101 8.76 -2.16 -1.55
CA LYS A 101 9.42 -2.10 -2.88
C LYS A 101 8.79 -3.08 -3.88
N ARG A 102 8.44 -4.29 -3.41
CA ARG A 102 7.69 -5.32 -4.12
C ARG A 102 6.33 -4.88 -4.71
N GLY A 103 5.50 -4.15 -3.97
CA GLY A 103 4.20 -3.70 -4.46
C GLY A 103 4.31 -2.54 -5.45
N LYS A 104 5.29 -1.63 -5.31
CA LYS A 104 5.59 -0.61 -6.32
C LYS A 104 6.09 -1.24 -7.61
N THR A 105 6.98 -2.23 -7.48
CA THR A 105 7.43 -3.04 -8.61
C THR A 105 6.25 -3.76 -9.27
N ARG A 106 5.36 -4.37 -8.49
CA ARG A 106 4.18 -5.06 -9.05
C ARG A 106 3.21 -4.12 -9.76
N ALA A 107 2.96 -2.93 -9.21
CA ALA A 107 2.13 -1.91 -9.86
C ALA A 107 2.77 -1.44 -11.18
N ALA A 108 4.08 -1.22 -11.20
CA ALA A 108 4.82 -0.84 -12.40
C ALA A 108 4.81 -1.94 -13.48
N VAL A 109 4.93 -3.22 -13.09
CA VAL A 109 4.82 -4.37 -13.99
C VAL A 109 3.44 -4.41 -14.64
N VAL A 110 2.37 -4.36 -13.84
CA VAL A 110 0.99 -4.39 -14.36
C VAL A 110 0.73 -3.23 -15.32
N TYR A 111 1.22 -2.04 -14.97
CA TYR A 111 1.10 -0.87 -15.84
C TYR A 111 1.81 -1.07 -17.20
N LEU A 112 3.05 -1.57 -17.20
CA LEU A 112 3.80 -1.83 -18.43
C LEU A 112 3.18 -2.95 -19.28
N GLU A 113 2.60 -3.97 -18.67
CA GLU A 113 1.85 -5.01 -19.38
C GLU A 113 0.58 -4.45 -20.04
N THR A 114 -0.15 -3.55 -19.35
CA THR A 114 -1.32 -2.88 -19.93
C THR A 114 -0.95 -1.98 -21.10
N LEU A 115 0.14 -1.22 -21.01
CA LEU A 115 0.67 -0.43 -22.12
C LEU A 115 1.10 -1.30 -23.31
N SER A 116 1.75 -2.43 -23.04
CA SER A 116 2.12 -3.39 -24.08
C SER A 116 0.89 -3.92 -24.82
N ASN A 117 -0.17 -4.26 -24.10
CA ASN A 117 -1.42 -4.73 -24.70
C ASN A 117 -2.13 -3.65 -25.51
N LEU A 118 -2.11 -2.40 -25.05
CA LEU A 118 -2.66 -1.25 -25.79
C LEU A 118 -1.87 -1.00 -27.08
N ALA A 119 -0.54 -0.97 -27.01
CA ALA A 119 0.32 -0.82 -28.18
C ALA A 119 0.15 -1.96 -29.20
N ARG A 120 -0.08 -3.21 -28.73
CA ARG A 120 -0.44 -4.34 -29.60
C ARG A 120 -1.78 -4.13 -30.31
N ALA A 121 -2.79 -3.61 -29.61
CA ALA A 121 -4.09 -3.30 -30.21
C ALA A 121 -3.97 -2.22 -31.30
N GLU A 122 -3.06 -1.27 -31.10
CA GLU A 122 -2.73 -0.20 -32.07
C GLU A 122 -1.75 -0.64 -33.17
N LYS A 123 -1.32 -1.91 -33.18
CA LYS A 123 -0.30 -2.49 -34.08
C LYS A 123 1.08 -1.84 -33.99
N ASP A 124 1.35 -1.10 -32.91
CA ASP A 124 2.69 -0.63 -32.58
C ASP A 124 3.46 -1.71 -31.80
N TYR A 125 3.97 -2.69 -32.55
CA TYR A 125 4.67 -3.83 -31.99
C TYR A 125 6.01 -3.47 -31.35
N LYS A 126 6.64 -2.36 -31.79
CA LYS A 126 7.94 -1.91 -31.28
C LYS A 126 7.80 -1.38 -29.86
N THR A 127 6.81 -0.53 -29.64
CA THR A 127 6.48 -0.01 -28.31
C THR A 127 5.95 -1.11 -27.41
N ALA A 128 5.16 -2.05 -27.96
CA ALA A 128 4.67 -3.19 -27.21
C ALA A 128 5.79 -4.10 -26.68
N GLU A 129 6.79 -4.41 -27.52
CA GLU A 129 7.95 -5.20 -27.14
C GLU A 129 8.79 -4.50 -26.06
N ALA A 130 9.04 -3.20 -26.22
CA ALA A 130 9.79 -2.42 -25.25
C ALA A 130 9.12 -2.39 -23.86
N CYS A 131 7.81 -2.13 -23.81
CA CYS A 131 7.05 -2.16 -22.56
C CYS A 131 7.04 -3.56 -21.92
N TRP A 132 6.95 -4.61 -22.74
CA TRP A 132 6.96 -5.99 -22.25
C TRP A 132 8.31 -6.39 -21.64
N VAL A 133 9.41 -6.06 -22.31
CA VAL A 133 10.77 -6.35 -21.82
C VAL A 133 11.05 -5.64 -20.51
N GLU A 134 10.67 -4.36 -20.38
CA GLU A 134 10.81 -3.62 -19.13
C GLU A 134 9.96 -4.20 -17.98
N ALA A 135 8.73 -4.66 -18.27
CA ALA A 135 7.91 -5.37 -17.27
C ALA A 135 8.62 -6.63 -16.76
N LYS A 136 9.16 -7.46 -17.66
CA LYS A 136 9.85 -8.71 -17.30
C LYS A 136 11.20 -8.49 -16.60
N LYS A 137 11.92 -7.40 -16.89
CA LYS A 137 13.08 -6.99 -16.10
C LYS A 137 12.71 -6.64 -14.66
N LEU A 138 11.61 -5.91 -14.47
CA LEU A 138 11.11 -5.54 -13.15
C LEU A 138 10.59 -6.74 -12.34
N GLU A 139 10.02 -7.75 -13.00
CA GLU A 139 9.67 -9.04 -12.38
C GLU A 139 10.90 -9.87 -11.97
N GLY A 140 12.09 -9.49 -12.45
CA GLY A 140 13.33 -10.21 -12.19
C GLY A 140 13.54 -11.43 -13.07
N LEU A 141 12.75 -11.64 -14.14
CA LEU A 141 12.92 -12.76 -15.07
C LEU A 141 14.27 -12.75 -15.81
N TYR A 142 14.85 -11.56 -15.98
CA TYR A 142 16.16 -11.36 -16.60
C TYR A 142 17.27 -11.06 -15.59
N ARG A 143 16.98 -11.17 -14.28
CA ARG A 143 18.08 -11.29 -13.34
C ARG A 143 18.69 -12.64 -13.62
N GLU A 144 19.91 -12.64 -14.14
CA GLU A 144 20.83 -13.73 -13.86
C GLU A 144 20.87 -13.80 -12.33
N ASP A 145 20.07 -14.70 -11.75
CA ASP A 145 20.33 -15.13 -10.39
C ASP A 145 21.81 -15.52 -10.43
N ALA A 146 22.62 -14.77 -9.69
CA ALA A 146 23.97 -15.14 -9.34
C ALA A 146 23.85 -16.45 -8.54
N SER A 147 23.65 -17.54 -9.26
CA SER A 147 23.64 -18.89 -8.78
C SER A 147 25.10 -19.28 -8.65
N GLY A 148 25.70 -18.83 -7.56
CA GLY A 148 27.09 -19.05 -7.23
C GLY A 148 27.43 -18.38 -5.92
N PHE A 149 28.27 -19.04 -5.12
CA PHE A 149 28.88 -18.43 -3.97
C PHE A 149 29.76 -17.26 -4.45
N ASP A 150 29.60 -16.07 -3.88
CA ASP A 150 30.50 -14.96 -4.14
C ASP A 150 31.87 -15.30 -3.53
N PRO A 151 32.96 -15.43 -4.30
CA PRO A 151 34.29 -15.72 -3.75
C PRO A 151 34.74 -14.67 -2.72
N SER A 152 34.17 -13.46 -2.79
CA SER A 152 34.36 -12.37 -1.82
C SER A 152 33.88 -12.75 -0.41
N ASP A 153 32.85 -13.58 -0.31
CA ASP A 153 32.29 -14.02 0.99
C ASP A 153 33.21 -14.98 1.74
N PHE A 154 34.20 -15.59 1.06
CA PHE A 154 35.25 -16.39 1.69
C PHE A 154 36.50 -15.57 2.07
N LEU A 155 36.59 -14.33 1.59
CA LEU A 155 37.70 -13.42 1.87
C LEU A 155 37.41 -12.50 3.06
N THR A 156 36.16 -12.41 3.50
CA THR A 156 35.79 -11.70 4.73
C THR A 156 36.34 -12.44 5.93
N LYS A 157 37.33 -11.81 6.57
CA LYS A 157 37.98 -12.33 7.77
C LYS A 157 36.93 -12.49 8.88
N PRO A 158 36.70 -13.70 9.44
CA PRO A 158 35.71 -13.87 10.49
C PRO A 158 36.13 -13.05 11.72
N ASN A 159 35.24 -12.17 12.18
CA ASN A 159 35.42 -11.44 13.44
C ASN A 159 35.19 -12.41 14.61
N VAL A 160 36.22 -13.19 14.92
CA VAL A 160 36.19 -14.08 16.08
C VAL A 160 36.42 -13.24 17.33
N VAL A 161 35.33 -12.87 18.00
CA VAL A 161 35.38 -12.21 19.31
C VAL A 161 35.34 -13.27 20.40
N PHE A 162 36.49 -13.50 21.06
CA PHE A 162 36.52 -14.33 22.27
C PHE A 162 36.02 -13.49 23.45
N VAL A 163 34.75 -13.66 23.79
CA VAL A 163 34.15 -12.94 24.92
C VAL A 163 34.28 -13.80 26.19
N GLY A 164 35.03 -13.31 27.19
CA GLY A 164 35.10 -13.94 28.53
C GLY A 164 33.82 -13.76 29.37
N ASN A 165 32.78 -13.14 28.83
CA ASN A 165 31.54 -12.84 29.54
C ASN A 165 30.30 -12.97 28.62
N ILE A 166 29.48 -13.98 28.90
CA ILE A 166 28.33 -14.44 28.10
C ILE A 166 27.24 -13.36 27.88
N ASN A 167 27.21 -12.31 28.71
CA ASN A 167 26.17 -11.29 28.64
C ASN A 167 26.31 -10.34 27.44
N VAL A 168 27.53 -10.11 26.95
CA VAL A 168 27.76 -9.25 25.76
C VAL A 168 27.28 -9.95 24.48
N LEU A 169 27.38 -11.29 24.44
CA LEU A 169 26.94 -12.10 23.31
C LEU A 169 25.41 -12.06 23.10
N LYS A 170 24.65 -12.04 24.20
CA LYS A 170 23.19 -11.93 24.17
C LYS A 170 22.69 -10.54 23.74
N GLN A 171 23.52 -9.51 23.94
CA GLN A 171 23.16 -8.15 23.58
C GLN A 171 23.34 -7.93 22.08
N GLN A 172 24.43 -8.43 21.49
CA GLN A 172 24.64 -8.39 20.03
C GLN A 172 23.64 -9.26 19.26
N GLN A 173 23.30 -10.45 19.76
CA GLN A 173 22.26 -11.27 19.12
C GLN A 173 20.88 -10.61 19.10
N ARG A 174 20.61 -9.66 20.01
CA ARG A 174 19.37 -8.87 19.98
C ARG A 174 19.43 -7.73 18.97
N ASP A 175 20.60 -7.13 18.77
CA ASP A 175 20.78 -6.01 17.85
C ASP A 175 20.85 -6.48 16.38
N ASP A 176 21.24 -7.74 16.13
CA ASP A 176 21.29 -8.34 14.78
C ASP A 176 19.93 -8.93 14.31
N ASP A 177 18.96 -9.10 15.23
CA ASP A 177 17.60 -9.61 14.94
C ASP A 177 16.56 -8.49 14.70
N GLU A 178 16.97 -7.20 14.75
CA GLU A 178 16.18 -6.02 14.29
C GLU A 178 16.60 -5.56 12.88
#